data_AF-A0A966I0S2-F1
#
_entry.id   AF-A0A966I0S2-F1
#
_cell.length_a   1.000
_cell.length_b   1.000
_cell.length_c   1.000
_cell.angle_alpha   90.00
_cell.angle_beta   90.00
_cell.angle_gamma   90.00
#
_symmetry.space_group_name_H-M   'P 1'
#
loop_
_entity.id
_entity.type
_entity.pdbx_description
1 polymer ?
#
loop_
_entity_poly.entity_id
_entity_poly.type
_entity_poly.pdbx_seq_one_letter_code
_entity_poly.pdbx_strand_id
1 'polypeptide(L)'
;QDAGKGIPTGKCMMLQQASFYGNILADAGATIKEDGDAFAFYLPATNSKVTVPVVGGGEFTAAFASRPEVVAVQTYLSSATFATSRVQYDNWVSANSGVPLAAYKNPIDRLAAQYLADPKSTFGFDASDLMPAAVGAGSEWKEFTAWFGEGKSIAEVVKAIDASWPKS
;
A
#
# COMPACT_ATOMS: atom_id res chain seq x y z
N GLN A 1 -4.23 14.41 1.06
CA GLN A 1 -4.11 14.16 -0.40
C GLN A 1 -5.33 14.74 -1.09
N ASP A 2 -5.15 15.38 -2.26
CA ASP A 2 -6.26 15.98 -3.03
C ASP A 2 -6.77 15.10 -4.18
N ALA A 3 -5.92 14.23 -4.71
CA ALA A 3 -6.31 13.22 -5.69
C ALA A 3 -7.40 12.32 -5.08
N GLY A 4 -8.48 12.06 -5.82
CA GLY A 4 -9.59 11.18 -5.41
C GLY A 4 -10.79 11.83 -4.72
N LYS A 5 -10.71 13.12 -4.32
CA LYS A 5 -11.85 13.84 -3.72
C LYS A 5 -13.10 13.89 -4.62
N GLY A 6 -12.89 13.70 -5.92
CA GLY A 6 -13.96 13.64 -6.92
C GLY A 6 -14.73 12.32 -6.96
N ILE A 7 -14.25 11.23 -6.32
CA ILE A 7 -14.88 9.90 -6.40
C ILE A 7 -16.33 9.94 -5.87
N PRO A 8 -16.61 10.41 -4.64
CA PRO A 8 -17.98 10.41 -4.11
C PRO A 8 -18.96 11.26 -4.91
N THR A 9 -18.45 12.24 -5.67
CA THR A 9 -19.27 13.16 -6.47
C THR A 9 -19.33 12.79 -7.96
N GLY A 10 -18.70 11.68 -8.35
CA GLY A 10 -18.61 11.24 -9.75
C GLY A 10 -17.75 12.12 -10.65
N LYS A 11 -16.99 13.09 -10.10
CA LYS A 11 -16.05 13.92 -10.88
C LYS A 11 -14.82 13.13 -11.36
N CYS A 12 -14.50 12.02 -10.69
CA CYS A 12 -13.50 11.04 -11.10
C CYS A 12 -14.08 9.64 -10.88
N MET A 13 -13.85 8.72 -11.80
CA MET A 13 -14.46 7.38 -11.72
C MET A 13 -13.61 6.37 -10.93
N MET A 14 -12.29 6.44 -11.06
CA MET A 14 -11.37 5.49 -10.42
C MET A 14 -10.10 6.20 -9.98
N LEU A 15 -9.49 5.71 -8.90
CA LEU A 15 -8.18 6.09 -8.40
C LEU A 15 -7.43 4.83 -7.97
N GLN A 16 -6.19 4.68 -8.41
CA GLN A 16 -5.27 3.70 -7.83
C GLN A 16 -4.57 4.35 -6.62
N GLN A 17 -4.84 3.83 -5.41
CA GLN A 17 -4.26 4.32 -4.17
C GLN A 17 -4.27 3.22 -3.10
N ALA A 18 -3.44 3.36 -2.07
CA ALA A 18 -3.42 2.49 -0.90
C ALA A 18 -4.72 2.57 -0.07
N SER A 19 -4.95 1.54 0.76
CA SER A 19 -6.21 1.34 1.50
C SER A 19 -6.58 2.48 2.45
N PHE A 20 -5.58 3.20 2.98
CA PHE A 20 -5.78 4.35 3.86
C PHE A 20 -6.72 5.41 3.26
N TYR A 21 -6.81 5.47 1.93
CA TYR A 21 -7.70 6.41 1.24
C TYR A 21 -9.17 6.12 1.53
N GLY A 22 -9.52 4.87 1.86
CA GLY A 22 -10.86 4.51 2.33
C GLY A 22 -11.27 5.26 3.59
N ASN A 23 -10.33 5.64 4.45
CA ASN A 23 -10.59 6.47 5.63
C ASN A 23 -10.83 7.93 5.24
N ILE A 24 -10.06 8.46 4.28
CA ILE A 24 -10.27 9.82 3.75
C ILE A 24 -11.67 9.95 3.13
N LEU A 25 -12.14 8.92 2.41
CA LEU A 25 -13.48 8.88 1.84
C LEU A 25 -14.57 8.80 2.94
N ALA A 26 -14.38 7.92 3.93
CA ALA A 26 -15.31 7.77 5.05
C ALA A 26 -15.41 9.05 5.90
N ASP A 27 -14.29 9.72 6.19
CA ASP A 27 -14.23 10.99 6.92
C ASP A 27 -14.94 12.12 6.16
N ALA A 28 -14.98 12.04 4.82
CA ALA A 28 -15.75 12.95 3.98
C ALA A 28 -17.25 12.63 3.93
N GLY A 29 -17.71 11.58 4.64
CA GLY A 29 -19.10 11.15 4.71
C GLY A 29 -19.54 10.20 3.59
N ALA A 30 -18.61 9.65 2.82
CA ALA A 30 -18.94 8.72 1.74
C ALA A 30 -19.40 7.36 2.29
N THR A 31 -20.43 6.79 1.70
CA THR A 31 -20.91 5.44 1.98
C THR A 31 -20.06 4.42 1.22
N ILE A 32 -19.26 3.65 1.95
CA ILE A 32 -18.34 2.66 1.35
C ILE A 32 -19.00 1.29 1.24
N LYS A 33 -19.40 0.91 0.02
CA LYS A 33 -19.97 -0.40 -0.35
C LYS A 33 -20.09 -0.50 -1.87
N GLU A 34 -20.33 -1.71 -2.41
CA GLU A 34 -20.41 -1.95 -3.86
C GLU A 34 -21.42 -1.07 -4.60
N ASP A 35 -22.55 -0.74 -3.94
CA ASP A 35 -23.62 0.12 -4.44
C ASP A 35 -23.64 1.51 -3.75
N GLY A 36 -22.52 1.93 -3.17
CA GLY A 36 -22.36 3.17 -2.43
C GLY A 36 -21.69 4.30 -3.23
N ASP A 37 -21.18 5.29 -2.51
CA ASP A 37 -20.46 6.43 -3.08
C ASP A 37 -19.04 6.06 -3.55
N ALA A 38 -18.46 5.00 -2.95
CA ALA A 38 -17.18 4.44 -3.36
C ALA A 38 -17.07 2.96 -2.99
N PHE A 39 -16.29 2.23 -3.80
CA PHE A 39 -15.90 0.85 -3.55
C PHE A 39 -14.43 0.65 -3.95
N ALA A 40 -13.79 -0.38 -3.42
CA ALA A 40 -12.41 -0.73 -3.73
C ALA A 40 -12.31 -2.15 -4.27
N PHE A 41 -11.36 -2.37 -5.16
CA PHE A 41 -10.99 -3.66 -5.72
C PHE A 41 -9.51 -3.59 -6.10
N TYR A 42 -8.83 -4.73 -6.17
CA TYR A 42 -7.44 -4.75 -6.63
C TYR A 42 -7.37 -4.35 -8.11
N LEU A 43 -6.27 -3.72 -8.52
CA LEU A 43 -6.00 -3.47 -9.93
C LEU A 43 -5.91 -4.83 -10.65
N PRO A 44 -6.66 -5.04 -11.76
CA PRO A 44 -6.62 -6.31 -12.48
C PRO A 44 -5.19 -6.68 -12.90
N ALA A 45 -4.80 -7.93 -12.64
CA ALA A 45 -3.48 -8.42 -13.00
C ALA A 45 -3.31 -8.45 -14.52
N THR A 46 -2.14 -8.04 -15.00
CA THR A 46 -1.75 -8.13 -16.41
C THR A 46 -1.12 -9.49 -16.76
N ASN A 47 -0.81 -10.30 -15.76
CA ASN A 47 -0.23 -11.64 -15.88
C ASN A 47 -1.22 -12.67 -15.36
N SER A 48 -1.63 -13.62 -16.20
CA SER A 48 -2.59 -14.67 -15.84
C SER A 48 -2.11 -15.62 -14.74
N LYS A 49 -0.81 -15.62 -14.41
CA LYS A 49 -0.25 -16.36 -13.26
C LYS A 49 -0.50 -15.66 -11.92
N VAL A 50 -0.86 -14.37 -11.92
CA VAL A 50 -1.16 -13.58 -10.73
C VAL A 50 -2.67 -13.41 -10.64
N THR A 51 -3.31 -14.12 -9.73
CA THR A 51 -4.79 -14.16 -9.63
C THR A 51 -5.34 -13.16 -8.62
N VAL A 52 -4.63 -12.92 -7.52
CA VAL A 52 -4.95 -11.88 -6.54
C VAL A 52 -3.70 -11.01 -6.34
N PRO A 53 -3.53 -9.93 -7.13
CA PRO A 53 -2.38 -9.04 -7.00
C PRO A 53 -2.54 -8.16 -5.75
N VAL A 54 -1.52 -8.16 -4.90
CA VAL A 54 -1.43 -7.25 -3.75
C VAL A 54 -0.10 -6.51 -3.84
N VAL A 55 -0.17 -5.19 -4.01
CA VAL A 55 1.01 -4.33 -3.87
C VAL A 55 0.92 -3.64 -2.52
N GLY A 56 2.00 -3.66 -1.75
CA GLY A 56 2.02 -3.02 -0.45
C GLY A 56 3.41 -2.55 -0.04
N GLY A 57 3.43 -1.52 0.79
CA GLY A 57 4.55 -1.16 1.64
C GLY A 57 4.21 -1.50 3.09
N GLY A 58 5.22 -1.67 3.93
CA GLY A 58 4.99 -1.97 5.34
C GLY A 58 6.17 -1.61 6.23
N GLU A 59 5.85 -1.29 7.47
CA GLU A 59 6.84 -1.01 8.51
C GLU A 59 7.15 -2.26 9.33
N PHE A 60 8.42 -2.41 9.71
CA PHE A 60 8.86 -3.47 10.62
C PHE A 60 9.48 -2.86 11.88
N THR A 61 9.25 -3.49 13.03
CA THR A 61 9.88 -3.09 14.28
C THR A 61 11.27 -3.71 14.38
N ALA A 62 12.30 -2.86 14.37
CA ALA A 62 13.69 -3.27 14.59
C ALA A 62 14.16 -2.97 16.03
N ALA A 63 14.95 -3.87 16.60
CA ALA A 63 15.61 -3.68 17.88
C ALA A 63 17.09 -3.34 17.68
N PHE A 64 17.57 -2.31 18.39
CA PHE A 64 18.98 -1.88 18.36
C PHE A 64 19.80 -2.41 19.54
N ALA A 65 19.16 -3.14 20.46
CA ALA A 65 19.81 -3.76 21.61
C ALA A 65 19.11 -5.08 21.97
N SER A 66 19.86 -6.04 22.49
CA SER A 66 19.37 -7.37 22.88
C SER A 66 18.98 -7.48 24.35
N ARG A 67 18.76 -6.34 25.04
CA ARG A 67 18.35 -6.35 26.46
C ARG A 67 16.96 -6.97 26.59
N PRO A 68 16.67 -7.73 27.67
CA PRO A 68 15.39 -8.44 27.82
C PRO A 68 14.15 -7.56 27.64
N GLU A 69 14.18 -6.33 28.15
CA GLU A 69 13.06 -5.38 28.04
C GLU A 69 12.83 -4.88 26.61
N VAL A 70 13.88 -4.76 25.80
CA VAL A 70 13.77 -4.34 24.39
C VAL A 70 13.15 -5.47 23.56
N VAL A 71 13.60 -6.71 23.78
CA VAL A 71 13.05 -7.91 23.11
C VAL A 71 11.58 -8.11 23.49
N ALA A 72 11.22 -7.85 24.75
CA ALA A 72 9.83 -7.95 25.21
C ALA A 72 8.92 -6.96 24.47
N VAL A 73 9.34 -5.71 24.31
CA VAL A 73 8.59 -4.70 23.55
C VAL A 73 8.49 -5.08 22.07
N GLN A 74 9.59 -5.49 21.44
CA GLN A 74 9.57 -5.93 20.03
C GLN A 74 8.61 -7.11 19.84
N THR A 75 8.65 -8.10 20.72
CA THR A 75 7.76 -9.27 20.70
C THR A 75 6.29 -8.85 20.83
N TYR A 76 5.98 -7.93 21.74
CA TYR A 76 4.64 -7.39 21.90
C TYR A 76 4.17 -6.68 20.62
N LEU A 77 5.00 -5.82 20.02
CA LEU A 77 4.67 -5.10 18.78
C LEU A 77 4.49 -6.04 17.57
N SER A 78 5.11 -7.22 17.57
CA SER A 78 4.89 -8.26 16.56
C SER A 78 3.69 -9.17 16.83
N SER A 79 3.02 -9.05 17.99
CA SER A 79 1.95 -9.95 18.41
C SER A 79 0.61 -9.66 17.73
N ALA A 80 -0.24 -10.69 17.63
CA ALA A 80 -1.62 -10.54 17.18
C ALA A 80 -2.43 -9.65 18.14
N THR A 81 -2.10 -9.66 19.44
CA THR A 81 -2.74 -8.81 20.45
C THR A 81 -2.54 -7.33 20.15
N PHE A 82 -1.28 -6.91 19.93
CA PHE A 82 -0.98 -5.54 19.54
C PHE A 82 -1.66 -5.20 18.21
N ALA A 83 -1.47 -6.03 17.19
CA ALA A 83 -2.02 -5.77 15.87
C ALA A 83 -3.56 -5.65 15.90
N THR A 84 -4.26 -6.53 16.60
CA THR A 84 -5.72 -6.49 16.78
C THR A 84 -6.16 -5.21 17.49
N SER A 85 -5.39 -4.74 18.48
CA SER A 85 -5.68 -3.46 19.14
C SER A 85 -5.45 -2.26 18.20
N ARG A 86 -4.43 -2.31 17.34
CA ARG A 86 -4.07 -1.19 16.45
C ARG A 86 -5.05 -1.01 15.30
N VAL A 87 -5.53 -2.09 14.69
CA VAL A 87 -6.51 -2.00 13.57
C VAL A 87 -7.84 -1.36 13.98
N GLN A 88 -8.15 -1.29 15.28
CA GLN A 88 -9.37 -0.63 15.79
C GLN A 88 -9.39 0.89 15.60
N TYR A 89 -8.23 1.50 15.37
CA TYR A 89 -8.06 2.94 15.17
C TYR A 89 -8.07 3.32 13.68
N ASP A 90 -8.54 2.40 12.82
CA ASP A 90 -8.57 2.53 11.36
C ASP A 90 -7.20 2.88 10.75
N ASN A 91 -7.19 3.10 9.44
CA ASN A 91 -6.03 3.57 8.69
C ASN A 91 -4.78 2.69 8.79
N TRP A 92 -5.01 1.39 8.98
CA TRP A 92 -3.94 0.42 9.17
C TRP A 92 -4.42 -0.99 8.85
N VAL A 93 -3.57 -1.74 8.17
CA VAL A 93 -3.74 -3.18 7.90
C VAL A 93 -2.55 -3.95 8.44
N SER A 94 -2.78 -5.18 8.88
CA SER A 94 -1.72 -6.02 9.45
C SER A 94 -1.48 -7.27 8.62
N ALA A 95 -0.22 -7.61 8.41
CA ALA A 95 0.20 -8.91 7.87
C ALA A 95 0.15 -10.04 8.92
N ASN A 96 -0.15 -9.73 10.19
CA ASN A 96 -0.27 -10.74 11.23
C ASN A 96 -1.58 -11.54 11.05
N SER A 97 -1.45 -12.81 10.69
CA SER A 97 -2.58 -13.72 10.41
C SER A 97 -3.45 -14.05 11.62
N GLY A 98 -3.02 -13.69 12.84
CA GLY A 98 -3.83 -13.81 14.05
C GLY A 98 -4.85 -12.68 14.24
N VAL A 99 -4.85 -11.65 13.38
CA VAL A 99 -5.81 -10.54 13.47
C VAL A 99 -7.15 -10.93 12.84
N PRO A 100 -8.27 -10.93 13.59
CA PRO A 100 -9.58 -11.26 13.02
C PRO A 100 -10.03 -10.18 12.03
N LEU A 101 -10.59 -10.58 10.87
CA LEU A 101 -11.13 -9.62 9.89
C LEU A 101 -12.24 -8.74 10.46
N ALA A 102 -12.98 -9.22 11.46
CA ALA A 102 -14.02 -8.45 12.15
C ALA A 102 -13.45 -7.29 13.00
N ALA A 103 -12.14 -7.26 13.25
CA ALA A 103 -11.48 -6.17 13.96
C ALA A 103 -11.40 -4.89 13.12
N TYR A 104 -11.46 -4.98 11.80
CA TYR A 104 -11.43 -3.83 10.90
C TYR A 104 -12.82 -3.20 10.76
N LYS A 105 -12.96 -1.93 11.16
CA LYS A 105 -14.22 -1.18 11.05
C LYS A 105 -14.42 -0.64 9.64
N ASN A 106 -13.38 -0.01 9.07
CA ASN A 106 -13.42 0.45 7.70
C ASN A 106 -13.55 -0.74 6.71
N PRO A 107 -14.58 -0.76 5.83
CA PRO A 107 -14.76 -1.84 4.85
C PRO A 107 -13.59 -2.03 3.90
N ILE A 108 -12.89 -0.96 3.51
CA ILE A 108 -11.73 -1.02 2.60
C ILE A 108 -10.51 -1.60 3.33
N ASP A 109 -10.26 -1.22 4.58
CA ASP A 109 -9.17 -1.83 5.36
C ASP A 109 -9.43 -3.32 5.60
N ARG A 110 -10.69 -3.70 5.87
CA ARG A 110 -11.09 -5.12 5.97
C ARG A 110 -10.86 -5.88 4.67
N LEU A 111 -11.22 -5.28 3.54
CA LEU A 111 -11.04 -5.88 2.21
C LEU A 111 -9.54 -6.03 1.88
N ALA A 112 -8.73 -5.02 2.16
CA ALA A 112 -7.29 -5.06 1.96
C ALA A 112 -6.63 -6.14 2.84
N ALA A 113 -7.04 -6.26 4.11
CA ALA A 113 -6.57 -7.32 4.99
C ALA A 113 -7.00 -8.72 4.50
N GLN A 114 -8.21 -8.85 3.95
CA GLN A 114 -8.67 -10.10 3.34
C GLN A 114 -7.82 -10.50 2.14
N TYR A 115 -7.53 -9.56 1.24
CA TYR A 115 -6.63 -9.83 0.10
C TYR A 115 -5.23 -10.17 0.57
N LEU A 116 -4.66 -9.43 1.53
CA LEU A 116 -3.33 -9.71 2.06
C LEU A 116 -3.23 -11.11 2.70
N ALA A 117 -4.28 -11.56 3.38
CA ALA A 117 -4.33 -12.86 4.04
C ALA A 117 -4.75 -14.03 3.13
N ASP A 118 -5.21 -13.77 1.89
CA ASP A 118 -5.62 -14.83 0.97
C ASP A 118 -4.39 -15.65 0.55
N PRO A 119 -4.37 -16.99 0.75
CA PRO A 119 -3.25 -17.83 0.34
C PRO A 119 -2.98 -17.85 -1.17
N LYS A 120 -3.91 -17.36 -2.00
CA LYS A 120 -3.74 -17.20 -3.45
C LYS A 120 -3.10 -15.85 -3.82
N SER A 121 -2.94 -14.95 -2.86
CA SER A 121 -2.36 -13.64 -3.12
C SER A 121 -0.90 -13.72 -3.51
N THR A 122 -0.56 -12.97 -4.53
CA THR A 122 0.83 -12.66 -4.87
C THR A 122 1.12 -11.27 -4.36
N PHE A 123 1.88 -11.20 -3.27
CA PHE A 123 2.36 -9.94 -2.71
C PHE A 123 3.60 -9.47 -3.46
N GLY A 124 3.64 -8.17 -3.79
CA GLY A 124 4.81 -7.50 -4.32
C GLY A 124 5.01 -6.15 -3.67
N PHE A 125 6.28 -5.76 -3.49
CA PHE A 125 6.62 -4.37 -3.26
C PHE A 125 6.56 -3.61 -4.58
N ASP A 126 6.42 -2.29 -4.53
CA ASP A 126 6.53 -1.51 -5.75
C ASP A 126 7.95 -1.57 -6.31
N ALA A 127 8.12 -1.21 -7.58
CA ALA A 127 9.42 -1.34 -8.24
C ALA A 127 10.50 -0.52 -7.53
N SER A 128 10.16 0.66 -7.01
CA SER A 128 11.08 1.58 -6.38
C SER A 128 11.62 1.04 -5.05
N ASP A 129 10.78 0.32 -4.28
CA ASP A 129 11.19 -0.37 -3.05
C ASP A 129 12.24 -1.48 -3.30
N LEU A 130 12.25 -2.06 -4.50
CA LEU A 130 13.18 -3.11 -4.88
C LEU A 130 14.49 -2.59 -5.49
N MET A 131 14.60 -1.27 -5.67
CA MET A 131 15.77 -0.62 -6.26
C MET A 131 16.67 0.02 -5.19
N PRO A 132 17.97 0.25 -5.49
CA PRO A 132 18.81 1.07 -4.64
C PRO A 132 18.19 2.46 -4.42
N ALA A 133 18.35 3.04 -3.23
CA ALA A 133 17.73 4.32 -2.89
C ALA A 133 18.05 5.46 -3.86
N ALA A 134 19.25 5.49 -4.44
CA ALA A 134 19.64 6.47 -5.46
C ALA A 134 18.80 6.37 -6.75
N VAL A 135 18.20 5.20 -7.00
CA VAL A 135 17.37 4.90 -8.15
C VAL A 135 15.89 5.04 -7.78
N GLY A 136 15.38 4.18 -6.89
CA GLY A 136 13.94 4.09 -6.59
C GLY A 136 13.38 5.38 -5.99
N ALA A 137 14.03 5.91 -4.96
CA ALA A 137 13.69 7.20 -4.35
C ALA A 137 14.33 8.40 -5.06
N GLY A 138 15.10 8.16 -6.14
CA GLY A 138 15.89 9.18 -6.83
C GLY A 138 15.49 9.33 -8.29
N SER A 139 16.27 8.73 -9.20
CA SER A 139 16.06 8.86 -10.63
C SER A 139 14.68 8.38 -11.07
N GLU A 140 14.17 7.26 -10.56
CA GLU A 140 12.88 6.71 -10.95
C GLU A 140 11.76 7.72 -10.72
N TRP A 141 11.69 8.28 -9.51
CA TRP A 141 10.70 9.31 -9.17
C TRP A 141 10.78 10.53 -10.07
N LYS A 142 12.00 11.06 -10.27
CA LYS A 142 12.25 12.25 -11.09
C LYS A 142 11.87 12.01 -12.55
N GLU A 143 12.27 10.87 -13.10
CA GLU A 143 12.11 10.56 -14.52
C GLU A 143 10.65 10.22 -14.86
N PHE A 144 9.92 9.50 -14.01
CA PHE A 144 8.47 9.31 -14.22
C PHE A 144 7.67 10.61 -14.03
N THR A 145 8.10 11.51 -13.15
CA THR A 145 7.50 12.85 -13.04
C THR A 145 7.72 13.65 -14.33
N ALA A 146 8.92 13.61 -14.90
CA ALA A 146 9.23 14.27 -16.18
C ALA A 146 8.48 13.64 -17.37
N TRP A 147 8.26 12.32 -17.35
CA TRP A 147 7.41 11.65 -18.34
C TRP A 147 5.99 12.22 -18.32
N PHE A 148 5.38 12.26 -17.13
CA PHE A 148 3.99 12.67 -16.97
C PHE A 148 3.78 14.19 -17.13
N GLY A 149 4.65 15.00 -16.50
CA GLY A 149 4.47 16.45 -16.41
C GLY A 149 5.17 17.26 -17.50
N GLU A 150 6.24 16.74 -18.08
CA GLU A 150 7.11 17.49 -19.02
C GLU A 150 7.13 16.87 -20.43
N GLY A 151 6.49 15.70 -20.62
CA GLY A 151 6.41 15.03 -21.92
C GLY A 151 7.72 14.37 -22.37
N LYS A 152 8.67 14.12 -21.44
CA LYS A 152 9.88 13.35 -21.74
C LYS A 152 9.51 11.98 -22.29
N SER A 153 10.20 11.45 -23.31
CA SER A 153 9.80 10.16 -23.89
C SER A 153 10.03 9.00 -22.92
N ILE A 154 9.15 7.99 -22.93
CA ILE A 154 9.31 6.81 -22.07
C ILE A 154 10.64 6.09 -22.33
N ALA A 155 11.15 6.12 -23.56
CA ALA A 155 12.44 5.54 -23.93
C ALA A 155 13.62 6.26 -23.25
N GLU A 156 13.58 7.59 -23.16
CA GLU A 156 14.61 8.37 -22.47
C GLU A 156 14.51 8.21 -20.95
N VAL A 157 13.29 8.13 -20.42
CA VAL A 157 12.98 7.90 -19.00
C VAL A 157 13.61 6.60 -18.53
N VAL A 158 13.28 5.46 -19.16
CA VAL A 158 13.81 4.16 -18.76
C VAL A 158 15.31 4.07 -18.94
N LYS A 159 15.87 4.70 -19.98
CA LYS A 159 17.32 4.78 -20.20
C LYS A 159 18.03 5.58 -19.09
N ALA A 160 17.45 6.71 -18.67
CA ALA A 160 18.01 7.54 -17.62
C ALA A 160 17.96 6.86 -16.26
N ILE A 161 16.85 6.16 -15.97
CA ILE A 161 16.73 5.32 -14.78
C ILE A 161 17.81 4.24 -14.84
N ASP A 162 17.88 3.43 -15.90
CA ASP A 162 18.86 2.32 -16.04
C ASP A 162 20.32 2.77 -15.87
N ALA A 163 20.67 3.93 -16.44
CA ALA A 163 22.02 4.50 -16.33
C ALA A 163 22.39 4.96 -14.90
N SER A 164 21.43 5.12 -14.00
CA SER A 164 21.65 5.63 -12.64
C SER A 164 22.01 4.55 -11.61
N TRP A 165 21.95 3.27 -11.99
CA TRP A 165 22.27 2.18 -11.07
C TRP A 165 23.70 2.31 -10.53
N PRO A 166 23.92 2.19 -9.21
CA PRO A 166 25.24 2.21 -8.62
C PRO A 166 26.12 1.11 -9.25
N LYS A 167 27.32 1.48 -9.67
CA LYS A 167 28.36 0.49 -10.00
C LYS A 167 28.81 -0.14 -8.68
N SER A 168 28.83 -1.47 -8.65
CA SER A 168 29.21 -2.33 -7.52
C SER A 168 30.28 -1.74 -6.60
#